data_AF-A0A532TX33-F1
#
_entry.id   AF-A0A532TX33-F1
#
_cell.length_a   1.000
_cell.length_b   1.000
_cell.length_c   1.000
_cell.angle_alpha   90.00
_cell.angle_beta   90.00
_cell.angle_gamma   90.00
#
_symmetry.space_group_name_H-M   'P 1'
#
loop_
_entity.id
_entity.type
_entity.pdbx_description
1 polymer ?
#
loop_
_entity_poly.entity_id
_entity_poly.type
_entity_poly.pdbx_seq_one_letter_code
_entity_poly.pdbx_strand_id
1 'polypeptide(L)'
;MPREEFVRAEKWLRENLLARALLERSHLDEKTLKTMLLHYWSEGATFEELAEKLRIQRPGAWKRWWRGRDAIMRSFYTLELAVYAGILEAETAELMVDDMLDYVTLARGEGNMDELRDRIEKRMVQLTKEVPRRR
;
A
#
# COMPACT_ATOMS: atom_id res chain seq x y z
N MET A 1 15.15 0.25 16.56
CA MET A 1 13.68 0.51 16.48
C MET A 1 12.88 -0.20 17.59
N PRO A 2 11.78 0.39 18.13
CA PRO A 2 10.93 -0.24 19.17
C PRO A 2 10.16 -1.48 18.67
N ARG A 3 9.91 -2.48 19.55
CA ARG A 3 9.06 -3.66 19.27
C ARG A 3 7.61 -3.31 18.93
N GLU A 4 7.15 -2.13 19.34
CA GLU A 4 5.78 -1.64 19.18
C GLU A 4 5.35 -1.48 17.72
N GLU A 5 6.27 -1.06 16.84
CA GLU A 5 5.97 -0.87 15.41
C GLU A 5 5.65 -2.20 14.69
N PHE A 6 6.26 -3.29 15.17
CA PHE A 6 5.99 -4.61 14.61
C PHE A 6 4.61 -5.11 14.98
N VAL A 7 4.25 -4.98 16.27
CA VAL A 7 2.91 -5.30 16.76
C VAL A 7 1.87 -4.40 16.08
N ARG A 8 2.19 -3.12 15.87
CA ARG A 8 1.35 -2.17 15.12
C ARG A 8 1.10 -2.63 13.69
N ALA A 9 2.14 -3.04 12.96
CA ALA A 9 2.01 -3.51 11.57
C ALA A 9 1.19 -4.81 11.47
N GLU A 10 1.43 -5.78 12.36
CA GLU A 10 0.63 -7.01 12.41
C GLU A 10 -0.84 -6.73 12.77
N LYS A 11 -1.07 -5.94 13.80
CA LYS A 11 -2.42 -5.57 14.24
C LYS A 11 -3.17 -4.83 13.14
N TRP A 12 -2.52 -3.85 12.50
CA TRP A 12 -3.11 -3.10 11.41
C TRP A 12 -3.50 -3.98 10.22
N LEU A 13 -2.63 -4.89 9.77
CA LEU A 13 -2.96 -5.83 8.69
C LEU A 13 -4.12 -6.76 9.05
N ARG A 14 -4.23 -7.16 10.33
CA ARG A 14 -5.28 -8.07 10.78
C ARG A 14 -6.64 -7.39 10.91
N GLU A 15 -6.66 -6.16 11.42
CA GLU A 15 -7.88 -5.45 11.80
C GLU A 15 -8.41 -4.54 10.69
N ASN A 16 -7.56 -4.08 9.76
CA ASN A 16 -7.97 -3.18 8.68
C ASN A 16 -8.55 -3.99 7.50
N LEU A 17 -9.88 -4.03 7.37
CA LEU A 17 -10.59 -4.79 6.34
C LEU A 17 -10.23 -4.33 4.92
N LEU A 18 -10.12 -3.03 4.70
CA LEU A 18 -9.74 -2.48 3.40
C LEU A 18 -8.31 -2.92 3.01
N ALA A 19 -7.36 -2.81 3.93
CA ALA A 19 -5.97 -3.23 3.68
C ALA A 19 -5.89 -4.70 3.29
N ARG A 20 -6.70 -5.57 3.91
CA ARG A 20 -6.79 -6.99 3.54
C ARG A 20 -7.39 -7.18 2.16
N ALA A 21 -8.51 -6.53 1.87
CA ALA A 21 -9.17 -6.62 0.58
C ALA A 21 -8.28 -6.11 -0.58
N LEU A 22 -7.48 -5.07 -0.33
CA LEU A 22 -6.48 -4.54 -1.25
C LEU A 22 -5.31 -5.52 -1.39
N LEU A 23 -4.77 -6.05 -0.29
CA LEU A 23 -3.67 -7.01 -0.32
C LEU A 23 -4.03 -8.25 -1.15
N GLU A 24 -5.22 -8.81 -0.96
CA GLU A 24 -5.74 -9.98 -1.68
C GLU A 24 -5.81 -9.78 -3.20
N ARG A 25 -5.98 -8.54 -3.67
CA ARG A 25 -6.06 -8.19 -5.10
C ARG A 25 -4.77 -7.60 -5.67
N SER A 26 -3.82 -7.30 -4.79
CA SER A 26 -2.55 -6.68 -5.18
C SER A 26 -1.52 -7.72 -5.64
N HIS A 27 -0.41 -7.23 -6.18
CA HIS A 27 0.77 -8.05 -6.48
C HIS A 27 1.70 -8.27 -5.26
N LEU A 28 1.24 -7.93 -4.04
CA LEU A 28 2.01 -8.09 -2.81
C LEU A 28 1.53 -9.30 -2.02
N ASP A 29 2.46 -10.02 -1.39
CA ASP A 29 2.15 -10.98 -0.33
C ASP A 29 2.27 -10.34 1.06
N GLU A 30 1.64 -10.94 2.07
CA GLU A 30 1.61 -10.41 3.44
C GLU A 30 3.01 -10.19 4.03
N LYS A 31 3.97 -11.10 3.78
CA LYS A 31 5.34 -10.99 4.32
C LYS A 31 6.07 -9.83 3.66
N THR A 32 5.84 -9.62 2.37
CA THR A 32 6.39 -8.51 1.60
C THR A 32 5.80 -7.19 2.09
N LEU A 33 4.47 -7.06 2.16
CA LEU A 33 3.81 -5.84 2.66
C LEU A 33 4.25 -5.51 4.10
N LYS A 34 4.28 -6.49 5.00
CA LYS A 34 4.76 -6.30 6.38
C LYS A 34 6.20 -5.80 6.44
N THR A 35 7.08 -6.32 5.59
CA THR A 35 8.48 -5.84 5.51
C THR A 35 8.53 -4.38 5.07
N MET A 36 7.67 -3.98 4.14
CA MET A 36 7.57 -2.59 3.69
C MET A 36 7.02 -1.67 4.78
N LEU A 37 5.94 -2.06 5.46
CA LEU A 37 5.35 -1.27 6.56
C LEU A 37 6.38 -1.02 7.66
N LEU A 38 7.14 -2.04 8.06
CA LEU A 38 8.22 -1.90 9.03
C LEU A 38 9.35 -0.98 8.57
N HIS A 39 9.59 -0.88 7.27
CA HIS A 39 10.62 0.01 6.75
C HIS A 39 10.13 1.46 6.67
N TYR A 40 8.90 1.69 6.21
CA TYR A 40 8.36 3.04 5.98
C TYR A 40 7.74 3.68 7.22
N TRP A 41 7.24 2.91 8.19
CA TRP A 41 6.69 3.46 9.43
C TRP A 41 7.74 3.76 10.49
N SER A 42 8.97 3.35 10.22
CA SER A 42 10.06 3.45 11.15
C SER A 42 11.12 4.37 10.58
N GLU A 43 11.37 5.47 11.27
CA GLU A 43 12.31 6.47 10.82
C GLU A 43 13.74 5.89 10.76
N GLY A 44 14.33 5.89 9.56
CA GLY A 44 15.72 5.44 9.35
C GLY A 44 15.98 3.94 9.51
N ALA A 45 14.94 3.10 9.47
CA ALA A 45 15.07 1.65 9.67
C ALA A 45 16.11 0.98 8.76
N THR A 46 17.10 0.33 9.38
CA THR A 46 18.12 -0.43 8.66
C THR A 46 17.65 -1.85 8.32
N PHE A 47 18.24 -2.47 7.29
CA PHE A 47 17.94 -3.87 6.96
C PHE A 47 18.40 -4.88 8.02
N GLU A 48 19.34 -4.50 8.88
CA GLU A 48 19.76 -5.31 10.02
C GLU A 48 18.64 -5.37 11.06
N GLU A 49 18.10 -4.21 11.45
CA GLU A 49 16.98 -4.13 12.40
C GLU A 49 15.71 -4.80 11.85
N LEU A 50 15.44 -4.65 10.55
CA LEU A 50 14.33 -5.34 9.90
C LEU A 50 14.52 -6.87 9.96
N ALA A 51 15.73 -7.36 9.73
CA ALA A 51 16.05 -8.77 9.75
C ALA A 51 15.90 -9.38 11.16
N GLU A 52 16.36 -8.67 12.19
CA GLU A 52 16.18 -9.05 13.59
C GLU A 52 14.69 -9.16 13.94
N LYS A 53 13.90 -8.13 13.65
CA LYS A 53 12.45 -8.12 13.92
C LYS A 53 11.71 -9.22 13.17
N LEU A 54 12.07 -9.45 11.91
CA LEU A 54 11.45 -10.48 11.06
C LEU A 54 11.98 -11.89 11.32
N ARG A 55 13.03 -12.04 12.16
CA ARG A 55 13.75 -13.30 12.42
C ARG A 55 14.22 -13.98 11.14
N ILE A 56 14.83 -13.18 10.26
CA ILE A 56 15.43 -13.62 8.99
C ILE A 56 16.84 -13.08 8.86
N GLN A 57 17.55 -13.50 7.83
CA GLN A 57 18.87 -12.94 7.49
C GLN A 57 18.72 -11.57 6.80
N ARG A 58 19.69 -10.66 7.01
CA ARG A 58 19.73 -9.32 6.38
C ARG A 58 19.48 -9.34 4.85
N PRO A 59 20.11 -10.23 4.05
CA PRO A 59 19.81 -10.31 2.62
C PRO A 59 18.34 -10.68 2.32
N GLY A 60 17.72 -11.45 3.22
CA GLY A 60 16.30 -11.80 3.12
C GLY A 60 15.38 -10.59 3.35
N ALA A 61 15.70 -9.74 4.32
CA ALA A 61 14.96 -8.49 4.56
C ALA A 61 15.08 -7.54 3.36
N TRP A 62 16.30 -7.33 2.86
CA TRP A 62 16.54 -6.56 1.64
C TRP A 62 15.74 -7.10 0.44
N LYS A 63 15.82 -8.41 0.18
CA LYS A 63 15.15 -9.03 -0.96
C LYS A 63 13.63 -8.93 -0.89
N ARG A 64 13.04 -9.06 0.31
CA ARG A 64 11.59 -8.88 0.51
C ARG A 64 11.18 -7.43 0.26
N TRP A 65 11.90 -6.48 0.86
CA TRP A 65 11.63 -5.06 0.63
C TRP A 65 11.75 -4.70 -0.86
N TRP A 66 12.80 -5.15 -1.53
CA TRP A 66 13.03 -4.92 -2.96
C TRP A 66 11.90 -5.46 -3.82
N ARG A 67 11.44 -6.70 -3.56
CA ARG A 67 10.28 -7.28 -4.26
C ARG A 67 9.02 -6.44 -4.11
N GLY A 68 8.79 -5.92 -2.91
CA GLY A 68 7.64 -5.04 -2.66
C GLY A 68 7.72 -3.74 -3.44
N ARG A 69 8.88 -3.07 -3.43
CA ARG A 69 9.13 -1.88 -4.26
C ARG A 69 8.93 -2.16 -5.74
N ASP A 70 9.50 -3.25 -6.23
CA ASP A 70 9.42 -3.68 -7.63
C ASP A 70 7.98 -4.01 -8.05
N ALA A 71 7.17 -4.60 -7.16
CA ALA A 71 5.74 -4.79 -7.38
C ALA A 71 4.98 -3.47 -7.50
N ILE A 72 5.25 -2.48 -6.63
CA ILE A 72 4.64 -1.14 -6.74
C ILE A 72 5.02 -0.48 -8.08
N MET A 73 6.29 -0.51 -8.46
CA MET A 73 6.75 0.07 -9.73
C MET A 73 6.13 -0.61 -10.94
N ARG A 74 6.00 -1.95 -10.92
CA ARG A 74 5.29 -2.67 -11.98
C ARG A 74 3.83 -2.25 -12.09
N SER A 75 3.11 -2.16 -10.96
CA SER A 75 1.72 -1.68 -10.96
C SER A 75 1.60 -0.28 -11.53
N PHE A 76 2.51 0.63 -11.16
CA PHE A 76 2.57 1.97 -11.72
C PHE A 76 2.71 1.94 -13.25
N TYR A 77 3.71 1.22 -13.79
CA TYR A 77 3.88 1.12 -15.23
C TYR A 77 2.72 0.45 -15.95
N THR A 78 2.05 -0.53 -15.33
CA THR A 78 0.83 -1.14 -15.88
C THR A 78 -0.29 -0.12 -16.01
N LEU A 79 -0.49 0.73 -15.00
CA LEU A 79 -1.50 1.79 -15.03
C LEU A 79 -1.17 2.86 -16.07
N GLU A 80 0.09 3.32 -16.12
CA GLU A 80 0.55 4.26 -17.15
C GLU A 80 0.34 3.71 -18.57
N LEU A 81 0.64 2.43 -18.77
CA LEU A 81 0.39 1.76 -20.05
C LEU A 81 -1.11 1.71 -20.38
N ALA A 82 -1.97 1.45 -19.39
CA ALA A 82 -3.41 1.43 -19.58
C ALA A 82 -3.96 2.81 -19.96
N VAL A 83 -3.46 3.88 -19.32
CA VAL A 83 -3.77 5.28 -19.68
C VAL A 83 -3.31 5.58 -21.09
N TYR A 84 -2.05 5.29 -21.41
CA TYR A 84 -1.46 5.54 -22.72
C TYR A 84 -2.18 4.78 -23.84
N ALA A 85 -2.65 3.57 -23.57
CA ALA A 85 -3.42 2.76 -24.51
C ALA A 85 -4.92 3.10 -24.57
N GLY A 86 -5.42 3.98 -23.69
CA GLY A 86 -6.85 4.33 -23.63
C GLY A 86 -7.76 3.18 -23.17
N ILE A 87 -7.26 2.27 -22.32
CA ILE A 87 -8.00 1.09 -21.84
C ILE A 87 -8.34 1.16 -20.34
N LEU A 88 -8.06 2.28 -19.68
CA LEU A 88 -8.45 2.52 -18.29
C LEU A 88 -9.84 3.17 -18.25
N GLU A 89 -10.75 2.62 -17.44
CA GLU A 89 -12.08 3.19 -17.21
C GLU A 89 -11.97 4.58 -16.56
N ALA A 90 -12.76 5.55 -17.02
CA ALA A 90 -12.67 6.94 -16.59
C ALA A 90 -12.90 7.09 -15.08
N GLU A 91 -13.87 6.35 -14.54
CA GLU A 91 -14.21 6.32 -13.12
C GLU A 91 -13.03 5.81 -12.28
N THR A 92 -12.29 4.81 -12.79
CA THR A 92 -11.07 4.32 -12.13
C THR A 92 -9.97 5.37 -12.15
N ALA A 93 -9.82 6.09 -13.26
CA ALA A 93 -8.82 7.17 -13.38
C ALA A 93 -9.13 8.35 -12.45
N GLU A 94 -10.38 8.78 -12.36
CA GLU A 94 -10.83 9.86 -11.46
C GLU A 94 -10.53 9.54 -9.99
N LEU A 95 -10.86 8.32 -9.55
CA LEU A 95 -10.55 7.86 -8.20
C LEU A 95 -9.05 7.86 -7.92
N MET A 96 -8.24 7.39 -8.87
CA MET A 96 -6.79 7.41 -8.73
C MET A 96 -6.24 8.84 -8.61
N VAL A 97 -6.77 9.79 -9.39
CA VAL A 97 -6.37 11.20 -9.29
C VAL A 97 -6.65 11.74 -7.89
N ASP A 98 -7.84 11.52 -7.37
CA ASP A 98 -8.23 11.98 -6.02
C ASP A 98 -7.35 11.36 -4.93
N ASP A 99 -7.13 10.03 -4.98
CA ASP A 99 -6.29 9.31 -4.02
C ASP A 99 -4.84 9.80 -4.06
N MET A 100 -4.29 10.05 -5.24
CA MET A 100 -2.92 10.52 -5.41
C MET A 100 -2.76 11.98 -4.97
N LEU A 101 -3.73 12.85 -5.25
CA LEU A 101 -3.73 14.23 -4.76
C LEU A 101 -3.78 14.28 -3.23
N ASP A 102 -4.63 13.46 -2.62
CA ASP A 102 -4.70 13.33 -1.17
C ASP A 102 -3.37 12.85 -0.57
N TYR A 103 -2.74 11.84 -1.20
CA TYR A 103 -1.44 11.33 -0.75
C TYR A 103 -0.30 12.35 -0.91
N VAL A 104 -0.26 13.09 -2.03
CA VAL A 104 0.72 14.17 -2.25
C VAL A 104 0.57 15.27 -1.20
N THR A 105 -0.66 15.62 -0.86
CA THR A 105 -0.98 16.61 0.18
C THR A 105 -0.44 16.15 1.54
N LEU A 106 -0.70 14.89 1.91
CA LEU A 106 -0.10 14.26 3.10
C LEU A 106 1.44 14.26 3.06
N ALA A 107 2.05 13.90 1.93
CA ALA A 107 3.51 13.83 1.77
C ALA A 107 4.20 15.19 1.88
N ARG A 108 3.47 16.29 1.63
CA ARG A 108 3.93 17.67 1.86
C ARG A 108 3.80 18.12 3.32
N GLY A 109 3.28 17.27 4.20
CA GLY A 109 3.02 17.59 5.61
C GLY A 109 1.69 18.29 5.84
N GLU A 110 0.86 18.42 4.80
CA GLU A 110 -0.44 19.08 4.84
C GLU A 110 -1.54 18.02 4.97
N GLY A 111 -1.69 17.40 6.14
CA GLY A 111 -2.80 16.46 6.39
C GLY A 111 -2.47 15.33 7.36
N ASN A 112 -3.46 14.44 7.57
CA ASN A 112 -3.35 13.31 8.47
C ASN A 112 -3.55 11.97 7.74
N MET A 113 -2.73 10.97 8.11
CA MET A 113 -2.78 9.62 7.54
C MET A 113 -4.12 8.92 7.79
N ASP A 114 -4.75 9.14 8.95
CA ASP A 114 -6.04 8.49 9.23
C ASP A 114 -7.18 9.12 8.40
N GLU A 115 -7.15 10.43 8.19
CA GLU A 115 -8.11 11.09 7.28
C GLU A 115 -7.95 10.65 5.83
N LEU A 116 -6.71 10.47 5.36
CA LEU A 116 -6.42 9.91 4.03
C LEU A 116 -7.07 8.53 3.89
N ARG A 117 -6.86 7.66 4.89
CA ARG A 117 -7.42 6.29 4.88
C ARG A 117 -8.95 6.31 4.84
N ASP A 118 -9.58 7.16 5.63
CA ASP A 118 -11.05 7.31 5.64
C ASP A 118 -11.59 7.76 4.28
N ARG A 119 -10.89 8.67 3.60
CA ARG A 119 -11.28 9.14 2.25
C ARG A 119 -11.16 8.03 1.20
N ILE A 120 -10.03 7.31 1.20
CA ILE A 120 -9.81 6.16 0.31
C ILE A 120 -10.89 5.09 0.56
N GLU A 121 -11.19 4.76 1.82
CA GLU A 121 -12.21 3.76 2.15
C GLU A 121 -13.60 4.16 1.64
N LYS A 122 -14.00 5.41 1.83
CA LYS A 122 -15.28 5.93 1.31
C LYS A 122 -15.36 5.83 -0.22
N ARG A 123 -14.30 6.24 -0.93
CA ARG A 123 -14.20 6.18 -2.39
C ARG A 123 -14.28 4.74 -2.92
N MET A 124 -13.58 3.80 -2.28
CA MET A 124 -13.62 2.38 -2.65
C MET A 124 -15.01 1.74 -2.42
N VAL A 125 -15.70 2.13 -1.34
CA VAL A 125 -17.08 1.70 -1.09
C VAL A 125 -18.05 2.26 -2.13
N GLN A 126 -17.85 3.48 -2.62
CA GLN A 126 -18.65 4.05 -3.69
C GLN A 126 -18.45 3.29 -5.00
N LEU A 127 -17.20 3.02 -5.38
CA LEU A 127 -16.88 2.23 -6.58
C LEU A 127 -17.55 0.85 -6.58
N THR A 128 -17.48 0.11 -5.47
CA THR A 128 -18.12 -1.22 -5.37
C THR A 128 -19.65 -1.19 -5.46
N LYS A 129 -20.30 -0.04 -5.19
CA LYS A 129 -21.75 0.14 -5.36
C LYS A 129 -22.12 0.52 -6.78
N GLU A 130 -21.23 1.23 -7.47
CA GLU A 130 -21.47 1.76 -8.81
C GLU A 130 -21.08 0.80 -9.93
N VAL A 131 -20.07 -0.07 -9.72
CA VAL A 131 -19.78 -1.16 -10.65
C VAL A 131 -20.97 -2.12 -10.65
N PRO A 132 -21.80 -2.16 -11.72
CA PRO A 132 -22.87 -3.12 -11.81
C PRO A 132 -22.21 -4.50 -11.76
N ARG A 133 -22.74 -5.42 -10.96
CA ARG A 133 -22.36 -6.84 -11.04
C ARG A 133 -22.67 -7.31 -12.46
N ARG A 134 -21.72 -7.16 -13.39
CA ARG A 134 -21.76 -7.81 -14.70
C ARG A 134 -21.70 -9.30 -14.40
N ARG A 135 -22.88 -9.92 -14.34
CA ARG A 135 -23.08 -11.37 -14.35
C ARG A 135 -22.72 -11.93 -15.71
#